data_AF-K1SB03-F1
#
_entry.id   AF-K1SB03-F1
#
_cell.length_a   1.000
_cell.length_b   1.000
_cell.length_c   1.000
_cell.angle_alpha   90.00
_cell.angle_beta   90.00
_cell.angle_gamma   90.00
#
_symmetry.space_group_name_H-M   'P 1'
#
loop_
_entity.id
_entity.type
_entity.pdbx_description
1 polymer ?
#
loop_
_entity_poly.entity_id
_entity_poly.type
_entity_poly.pdbx_seq_one_letter_code
_entity_poly.pdbx_strand_id
1 'polypeptide(L)'
;MIAVPVIAVIAILYNSPFALFLPPLESGDTVQTVTSAYVQEFNRDVNTKVNEHTGYDLGELVYVDYEGMEENPSNYYDIMAVYMVKHGVGDTATVMNDTSKGWLQAVVNDMCSYTTSTGTKDVEETDADGNVTTSTKSVLYVNVTLKSYRDMISVYGFNSDQVEMLEQIMSPEFMGQLGYAGSGSGGGGGSPGVSSMTEDEINAILNEITDSRQKTVCSYALHRVGFPYSQDLRDSGNYYDCSSLAYYSWKDAGVDISYGGATTAAAEAQGLDEAGKTVSFDELQPGDLIFYSFTSNGRYKNISHVAVYVGNGKVVEALNENLGVVYRDVASTGKIVVIGRP
;
A
#
# COMPACT_ATOMS: atom_id res chain seq x y z
N MET A 1 26.34 -40.12 -11.46
CA MET A 1 24.88 -40.34 -11.25
C MET A 1 24.25 -39.21 -10.41
N ILE A 2 24.58 -37.93 -10.69
CA ILE A 2 24.00 -36.77 -9.96
C ILE A 2 22.94 -36.04 -10.82
N ALA A 3 22.81 -36.38 -12.12
CA ALA A 3 21.93 -35.68 -13.05
C ALA A 3 20.42 -35.98 -12.87
N VAL A 4 20.06 -37.21 -12.48
CA VAL A 4 18.64 -37.62 -12.36
C VAL A 4 17.88 -36.89 -11.23
N PRO A 5 18.42 -36.72 -10.00
CA PRO A 5 17.71 -36.00 -8.95
C PRO A 5 17.57 -34.49 -9.25
N VAL A 6 18.54 -33.87 -9.93
CA VAL A 6 18.48 -32.44 -10.28
C VAL A 6 17.42 -32.16 -11.35
N ILE A 7 17.33 -33.02 -12.37
CA ILE A 7 16.31 -32.88 -13.44
C ILE A 7 14.89 -33.04 -12.89
N ALA A 8 14.69 -33.99 -11.95
CA ALA A 8 13.38 -34.22 -11.33
C ALA A 8 12.91 -33.01 -10.49
N VAL A 9 13.82 -32.37 -9.74
CA VAL A 9 13.49 -31.18 -8.93
C VAL A 9 13.13 -29.99 -9.82
N ILE A 10 13.86 -29.78 -10.92
CA ILE A 10 13.57 -28.69 -11.87
C ILE A 10 12.19 -28.89 -12.52
N ALA A 11 11.84 -30.12 -12.94
CA ALA A 11 10.54 -30.41 -13.55
C ALA A 11 9.36 -30.17 -12.58
N ILE A 12 9.55 -30.44 -11.29
CA ILE A 12 8.54 -30.14 -10.25
C ILE A 12 8.33 -28.63 -10.11
N LEU A 13 9.41 -27.85 -10.11
CA LEU A 13 9.33 -26.39 -9.98
C LEU A 13 8.63 -25.74 -11.18
N TYR A 14 8.93 -26.20 -12.41
CA TYR A 14 8.24 -25.71 -13.62
C TYR A 14 6.76 -26.13 -13.72
N ASN A 15 6.34 -27.16 -12.97
CA ASN A 15 4.94 -27.59 -12.85
C ASN A 15 4.21 -26.97 -11.65
N SER A 16 4.83 -25.97 -11.02
CA SER A 16 4.29 -25.30 -9.85
C SER A 16 4.06 -23.81 -10.11
N PRO A 17 3.25 -23.14 -9.28
CA PRO A 17 3.11 -21.68 -9.30
C PRO A 17 4.44 -20.91 -9.22
N PHE A 18 5.49 -21.51 -8.66
CA PHE A 18 6.84 -20.92 -8.58
C PHE A 18 7.59 -20.89 -9.90
N ALA A 19 7.04 -21.48 -10.96
CA ALA A 19 7.61 -21.37 -12.30
C ALA A 19 7.68 -19.92 -12.80
N LEU A 20 6.92 -19.00 -12.18
CA LEU A 20 7.00 -17.55 -12.41
C LEU A 20 8.42 -16.98 -12.22
N PHE A 21 9.21 -17.58 -11.31
CA PHE A 21 10.56 -17.13 -10.96
C PHE A 21 11.65 -17.81 -11.80
N LEU A 22 11.28 -18.70 -12.71
CA LEU A 22 12.22 -19.46 -13.52
C LEU A 22 12.36 -18.85 -14.92
N PRO A 23 13.52 -19.02 -15.58
CA PRO A 23 13.67 -18.66 -16.98
C PRO A 23 12.59 -19.32 -17.85
N PRO A 24 12.07 -18.64 -18.89
CA PRO A 24 11.08 -19.24 -19.77
C PRO A 24 11.67 -20.46 -20.50
N LEU A 25 10.89 -21.53 -20.60
CA LEU A 25 11.28 -22.78 -21.28
C LEU A 25 11.18 -22.67 -22.80
N GLU A 26 10.32 -21.78 -23.29
CA GLU A 26 10.06 -21.56 -24.71
C GLU A 26 10.21 -20.08 -25.07
N SER A 27 10.57 -19.82 -26.33
CA SER A 27 10.56 -18.47 -26.86
C SER A 27 9.13 -18.01 -27.12
N GLY A 28 8.75 -16.84 -26.62
CA GLY A 28 7.42 -16.28 -26.85
C GLY A 28 7.01 -15.32 -25.75
N ASP A 29 5.70 -15.08 -25.66
CA ASP A 29 5.12 -14.30 -24.58
C ASP A 29 5.29 -15.03 -23.23
N THR A 30 5.64 -14.27 -22.21
CA THR A 30 5.75 -14.71 -20.81
C THR A 30 4.55 -14.20 -20.01
N VAL A 31 4.30 -14.80 -18.84
CA VAL A 31 3.26 -14.32 -17.89
C VAL A 31 3.45 -12.83 -17.60
N GLN A 32 4.70 -12.38 -17.43
CA GLN A 32 5.06 -10.99 -17.17
C GLN A 32 4.67 -10.07 -18.34
N THR A 33 5.04 -10.44 -19.57
CA THR A 33 4.76 -9.60 -20.75
C THR A 33 3.26 -9.52 -21.06
N VAL A 34 2.51 -10.61 -20.87
CA VAL A 34 1.06 -10.61 -21.09
C VAL A 34 0.34 -9.84 -19.98
N THR A 35 0.71 -10.05 -18.71
CA THR A 35 0.17 -9.26 -17.59
C THR A 35 0.40 -7.77 -17.82
N SER A 36 1.62 -7.39 -18.24
CA SER A 36 1.97 -6.00 -18.55
C SER A 36 1.06 -5.43 -19.65
N ALA A 37 0.81 -6.20 -20.72
CA ALA A 37 -0.05 -5.76 -21.81
C ALA A 37 -1.51 -5.55 -21.35
N TYR A 38 -2.07 -6.47 -20.55
CA TYR A 38 -3.44 -6.33 -20.05
C TYR A 38 -3.60 -5.22 -19.02
N VAL A 39 -2.66 -5.05 -18.09
CA VAL A 39 -2.68 -3.93 -17.14
C VAL A 39 -2.51 -2.59 -17.87
N GLN A 40 -1.65 -2.52 -18.89
CA GLN A 40 -1.53 -1.33 -19.73
C GLN A 40 -2.81 -1.03 -20.50
N GLU A 41 -3.50 -2.06 -21.01
CA GLU A 41 -4.79 -1.89 -21.68
C GLU A 41 -5.85 -1.32 -20.74
N PHE A 42 -5.97 -1.88 -19.53
CA PHE A 42 -6.85 -1.36 -18.48
C PHE A 42 -6.52 0.09 -18.13
N ASN A 43 -5.25 0.40 -17.86
CA ASN A 43 -4.80 1.75 -17.54
C ASN A 43 -5.04 2.72 -18.70
N ARG A 44 -4.90 2.28 -19.95
CA ARG A 44 -5.20 3.10 -21.12
C ARG A 44 -6.69 3.41 -21.19
N ASP A 45 -7.56 2.44 -20.93
CA ASP A 45 -9.01 2.65 -20.93
C ASP A 45 -9.43 3.65 -19.83
N VAL A 46 -8.94 3.44 -18.60
CA VAL A 46 -9.12 4.37 -17.48
C VAL A 46 -8.64 5.78 -17.83
N ASN A 47 -7.42 5.92 -18.33
CA ASN A 47 -6.85 7.21 -18.69
C ASN A 47 -7.60 7.86 -19.86
N THR A 48 -8.08 7.08 -20.83
CA THR A 48 -8.94 7.59 -21.90
C THR A 48 -10.22 8.15 -21.31
N LYS A 49 -10.86 7.43 -20.37
CA LYS A 49 -12.08 7.88 -19.72
C LYS A 49 -11.89 9.17 -18.91
N VAL A 50 -10.78 9.26 -18.17
CA VAL A 50 -10.40 10.46 -17.41
C VAL A 50 -10.13 11.63 -18.37
N ASN A 51 -9.36 11.42 -19.43
CA ASN A 51 -8.96 12.49 -20.35
C ASN A 51 -10.08 12.96 -21.29
N GLU A 52 -11.00 12.08 -21.66
CA GLU A 52 -12.14 12.45 -22.50
C GLU A 52 -13.23 13.16 -21.69
N HIS A 53 -13.41 12.77 -20.41
CA HIS A 53 -14.36 13.32 -19.45
C HIS A 53 -15.67 13.83 -20.07
N THR A 54 -16.23 13.02 -20.98
CA THR A 54 -17.26 13.47 -21.92
C THR A 54 -18.50 13.98 -21.18
N GLY A 55 -18.82 15.26 -21.40
CA GLY A 55 -19.95 15.94 -20.75
C GLY A 55 -19.62 16.60 -19.41
N TYR A 56 -18.34 16.65 -19.03
CA TYR A 56 -17.85 17.28 -17.79
C TYR A 56 -16.67 18.20 -18.10
N ASP A 57 -16.46 19.18 -17.22
CA ASP A 57 -15.36 20.14 -17.35
C ASP A 57 -14.01 19.50 -17.01
N LEU A 58 -14.00 18.54 -16.08
CA LEU A 58 -12.83 17.84 -15.58
C LEU A 58 -13.04 16.33 -15.51
N GLY A 59 -11.95 15.57 -15.66
CA GLY A 59 -11.88 14.16 -15.28
C GLY A 59 -10.88 13.96 -14.15
N GLU A 60 -11.26 13.18 -13.14
CA GLU A 60 -10.38 12.86 -12.02
C GLU A 60 -10.30 11.34 -11.81
N LEU A 61 -9.09 10.84 -11.63
CA LEU A 61 -8.81 9.46 -11.28
C LEU A 61 -8.86 9.30 -9.75
N VAL A 62 -9.53 8.25 -9.27
CA VAL A 62 -9.65 7.93 -7.84
C VAL A 62 -9.32 6.45 -7.64
N TYR A 63 -8.33 6.13 -6.82
CA TYR A 63 -8.01 4.76 -6.39
C TYR A 63 -8.77 4.45 -5.11
N VAL A 64 -9.94 3.83 -5.26
CA VAL A 64 -10.91 3.63 -4.18
C VAL A 64 -10.26 2.90 -3.00
N ASP A 65 -10.44 3.48 -1.81
CA ASP A 65 -10.01 2.92 -0.52
C ASP A 65 -8.50 2.65 -0.39
N TYR A 66 -7.67 3.16 -1.29
CA TYR A 66 -6.22 2.93 -1.24
C TYR A 66 -5.55 3.55 -0.01
N GLU A 67 -4.79 2.73 0.72
CA GLU A 67 -3.86 3.12 1.79
C GLU A 67 -2.43 2.82 1.34
N GLY A 68 -1.56 3.82 1.39
CA GLY A 68 -0.19 3.78 0.93
C GLY A 68 0.31 5.12 0.41
N MET A 69 1.56 5.13 -0.05
CA MET A 69 2.25 6.34 -0.48
C MET A 69 2.45 6.43 -2.00
N GLU A 70 2.08 5.40 -2.77
CA GLU A 70 2.25 5.42 -4.21
C GLU A 70 1.20 6.32 -4.87
N GLU A 71 1.66 7.22 -5.73
CA GLU A 71 0.77 8.09 -6.49
C GLU A 71 -0.06 7.30 -7.52
N ASN A 72 0.53 6.26 -8.09
CA ASN A 72 -0.05 5.36 -9.09
C ASN A 72 0.07 3.90 -8.62
N PRO A 73 -0.77 3.45 -7.68
CA PRO A 73 -0.69 2.09 -7.16
C PRO A 73 -0.92 1.04 -8.24
N SER A 74 -0.32 -0.15 -8.05
CA SER A 74 -0.44 -1.27 -8.96
C SER A 74 -0.56 -2.60 -8.21
N ASN A 75 -1.47 -3.46 -8.68
CA ASN A 75 -1.61 -4.84 -8.23
C ASN A 75 -0.99 -5.84 -9.23
N TYR A 76 0.00 -5.40 -10.02
CA TYR A 76 0.62 -6.20 -11.08
C TYR A 76 1.14 -7.57 -10.60
N TYR A 77 1.78 -7.60 -9.44
CA TYR A 77 2.33 -8.83 -8.87
C TYR A 77 1.25 -9.70 -8.24
N ASP A 78 0.23 -9.12 -7.62
CA ASP A 78 -0.96 -9.82 -7.14
C ASP A 78 -1.65 -10.60 -8.26
N ILE A 79 -1.83 -9.97 -9.42
CA ILE A 79 -2.45 -10.59 -10.61
C ILE A 79 -1.67 -11.83 -11.02
N MET A 80 -0.33 -11.73 -11.12
CA MET A 80 0.50 -12.87 -11.52
C MET A 80 0.46 -13.97 -10.46
N ALA A 81 0.52 -13.64 -9.18
CA ALA A 81 0.45 -14.64 -8.11
C ALA A 81 -0.90 -15.38 -8.10
N VAL A 82 -2.00 -14.64 -8.18
CA VAL A 82 -3.37 -15.20 -8.26
C VAL A 82 -3.52 -16.08 -9.49
N TYR A 83 -3.05 -15.62 -10.66
CA TYR A 83 -3.06 -16.40 -11.88
C TYR A 83 -2.27 -17.71 -11.74
N MET A 84 -1.05 -17.63 -11.23
CA MET A 84 -0.17 -18.79 -11.07
C MET A 84 -0.70 -19.79 -10.05
N VAL A 85 -1.32 -19.35 -8.95
CA VAL A 85 -1.92 -20.27 -7.98
C VAL A 85 -3.23 -20.89 -8.49
N LYS A 86 -4.00 -20.13 -9.27
CA LYS A 86 -5.27 -20.61 -9.83
C LYS A 86 -5.06 -21.59 -10.98
N HIS A 87 -4.04 -21.37 -11.82
CA HIS A 87 -3.87 -22.09 -13.08
C HIS A 87 -2.51 -22.77 -13.25
N GLY A 88 -1.48 -22.36 -12.51
CA GLY A 88 -0.08 -22.81 -12.68
C GLY A 88 0.29 -24.15 -12.08
N VAL A 89 -0.69 -24.99 -11.76
CA VAL A 89 -0.45 -26.40 -11.47
C VAL A 89 -0.58 -27.19 -12.77
N GLY A 90 0.56 -27.63 -13.31
CA GLY A 90 0.69 -28.29 -14.62
C GLY A 90 1.24 -27.37 -15.72
N ASP A 91 1.85 -27.97 -16.76
CA ASP A 91 2.64 -27.33 -17.84
C ASP A 91 1.93 -26.20 -18.66
N THR A 92 0.71 -25.76 -18.33
CA THR A 92 -0.10 -24.90 -19.22
C THR A 92 -0.15 -23.41 -18.83
N ALA A 93 0.12 -23.01 -17.59
CA ALA A 93 -0.02 -21.60 -17.20
C ALA A 93 1.23 -20.76 -17.46
N THR A 94 2.40 -21.36 -17.58
CA THR A 94 3.62 -20.62 -17.96
C THR A 94 3.73 -20.39 -19.45
N VAL A 95 3.05 -21.22 -20.26
CA VAL A 95 3.00 -21.13 -21.73
C VAL A 95 1.85 -20.23 -22.15
N MET A 96 2.15 -19.00 -22.60
CA MET A 96 1.15 -17.98 -22.99
C MET A 96 0.47 -18.22 -24.35
N ASN A 97 -0.24 -19.35 -24.48
CA ASN A 97 -1.17 -19.64 -25.58
C ASN A 97 -2.55 -18.96 -25.38
N ASP A 98 -3.43 -19.02 -26.38
CA ASP A 98 -4.75 -18.36 -26.35
C ASP A 98 -5.61 -18.73 -25.12
N THR A 99 -5.54 -19.98 -24.65
CA THR A 99 -6.29 -20.43 -23.48
C THR A 99 -5.73 -19.81 -22.20
N SER A 100 -4.41 -19.92 -21.99
CA SER A 100 -3.73 -19.37 -20.82
C SER A 100 -3.82 -17.82 -20.75
N LYS A 101 -3.79 -17.16 -21.91
CA LYS A 101 -4.03 -15.71 -22.08
C LYS A 101 -5.46 -15.35 -21.69
N GLY A 102 -6.45 -16.12 -22.14
CA GLY A 102 -7.85 -15.94 -21.74
C GLY A 102 -8.07 -16.11 -20.23
N TRP A 103 -7.38 -17.06 -19.58
CA TRP A 103 -7.41 -17.21 -18.13
C TRP A 103 -6.78 -16.02 -17.40
N LEU A 104 -5.61 -15.57 -17.86
CA LEU A 104 -4.94 -14.40 -17.27
C LEU A 104 -5.78 -13.14 -17.43
N GLN A 105 -6.40 -12.94 -18.59
CA GLN A 105 -7.31 -11.81 -18.82
C GLN A 105 -8.53 -11.87 -17.88
N ALA A 106 -9.08 -13.05 -17.61
CA ALA A 106 -10.16 -13.20 -16.64
C ALA A 106 -9.72 -12.80 -15.22
N VAL A 107 -8.51 -13.19 -14.80
CA VAL A 107 -7.94 -12.77 -13.51
C VAL A 107 -7.75 -11.25 -13.46
N VAL A 108 -7.21 -10.64 -14.52
CA VAL A 108 -7.07 -9.18 -14.62
C VAL A 108 -8.44 -8.50 -14.50
N ASN A 109 -9.46 -8.97 -15.21
CA ASN A 109 -10.81 -8.38 -15.16
C ASN A 109 -11.48 -8.52 -13.79
N ASP A 110 -11.19 -9.61 -13.07
CA ASP A 110 -11.71 -9.81 -11.72
C ASP A 110 -10.99 -8.93 -10.69
N MET A 111 -9.72 -8.58 -10.93
CA MET A 111 -8.87 -7.84 -10.00
C MET A 111 -8.77 -6.33 -10.30
N CYS A 112 -8.99 -5.91 -11.54
CA CYS A 112 -8.92 -4.53 -11.98
C CYS A 112 -10.28 -4.12 -12.53
N SER A 113 -10.91 -3.14 -11.90
CA SER A 113 -12.18 -2.60 -12.37
C SER A 113 -12.24 -1.11 -12.16
N TYR A 114 -13.10 -0.43 -12.89
CA TYR A 114 -13.45 0.95 -12.60
C TYR A 114 -14.95 1.18 -12.72
N THR A 115 -15.43 2.19 -11.98
CA THR A 115 -16.77 2.75 -12.13
C THR A 115 -16.66 4.24 -12.35
N THR A 116 -17.75 4.88 -12.77
CA THR A 116 -17.79 6.34 -12.90
C THR A 116 -18.80 6.93 -11.93
N SER A 117 -18.42 8.04 -11.28
CA SER A 117 -19.33 8.89 -10.53
C SER A 117 -19.13 10.35 -10.94
N THR A 118 -19.99 11.24 -10.46
CA THR A 118 -20.01 12.64 -10.90
C THR A 118 -20.09 13.56 -9.70
N GLY A 119 -19.47 14.73 -9.79
CA GLY A 119 -19.62 15.76 -8.77
C GLY A 119 -19.21 17.13 -9.29
N THR A 120 -18.87 18.00 -8.36
CA THR A 120 -18.45 19.37 -8.66
C THR A 120 -17.25 19.75 -7.81
N LYS A 121 -16.38 20.59 -8.35
CA LYS A 121 -15.20 21.09 -7.65
C LYS A 121 -15.04 22.58 -7.92
N ASP A 122 -14.76 23.34 -6.87
CA ASP A 122 -14.42 24.74 -7.00
C ASP A 122 -12.95 24.86 -7.41
N VAL A 123 -12.71 25.54 -8.53
CA VAL A 123 -11.39 25.78 -9.10
C VAL A 123 -11.10 27.27 -9.04
N GLU A 124 -10.00 27.61 -8.38
CA GLU A 124 -9.48 28.97 -8.32
C GLU A 124 -8.53 29.20 -9.50
N GLU A 125 -8.87 30.18 -10.34
CA GLU A 125 -8.03 30.65 -11.44
C GLU A 125 -7.52 32.05 -11.08
N THR A 126 -6.21 32.25 -11.14
CA THR A 126 -5.59 33.57 -10.92
C THR A 126 -5.32 34.21 -12.28
N ASP A 127 -5.88 35.38 -12.54
CA ASP A 127 -5.61 36.11 -13.77
C ASP A 127 -4.20 36.73 -13.80
N ALA A 128 -3.80 37.30 -14.94
CA ALA A 128 -2.49 37.93 -15.10
C ALA A 128 -2.26 39.15 -14.17
N ASP A 129 -3.33 39.70 -13.61
CA ASP A 129 -3.31 40.85 -12.70
C ASP A 129 -3.31 40.42 -11.22
N GLY A 130 -3.36 39.10 -10.95
CA GLY A 130 -3.34 38.52 -9.60
C GLY A 130 -4.72 38.39 -8.94
N ASN A 131 -5.82 38.61 -9.67
CA ASN A 131 -7.16 38.40 -9.13
C ASN A 131 -7.51 36.91 -9.18
N VAL A 132 -7.92 36.38 -8.02
CA VAL A 132 -8.40 34.99 -7.91
C VAL A 132 -9.89 34.96 -8.19
N THR A 133 -10.30 34.14 -9.16
CA THR A 133 -11.70 33.87 -9.47
C THR A 133 -12.00 32.40 -9.20
N THR A 134 -12.99 32.12 -8.38
CA THR A 134 -13.46 30.75 -8.12
C THR A 134 -14.57 30.38 -9.11
N SER A 135 -14.43 29.25 -9.79
CA SER A 135 -15.46 28.70 -10.67
C SER A 135 -15.77 27.25 -10.30
N THR A 136 -17.05 26.93 -10.16
CA THR A 136 -17.49 25.55 -9.94
C THR A 136 -17.47 24.79 -11.26
N LYS A 137 -16.65 23.75 -11.33
CA LYS A 137 -16.51 22.85 -12.48
C LYS A 137 -17.24 21.54 -12.21
N SER A 138 -17.89 20.99 -13.22
CA SER A 138 -18.42 19.63 -13.21
C SER A 138 -17.29 18.61 -13.40
N VAL A 139 -17.33 17.52 -12.64
CA VAL A 139 -16.24 16.52 -12.61
C VAL A 139 -16.80 15.11 -12.87
N LEU A 140 -16.15 14.39 -13.78
CA LEU A 140 -16.28 12.94 -13.92
C LEU A 140 -15.19 12.26 -13.08
N TYR A 141 -15.59 11.50 -12.07
CA TYR A 141 -14.67 10.66 -11.32
C TYR A 141 -14.62 9.27 -11.95
N VAL A 142 -13.41 8.80 -12.23
CA VAL A 142 -13.14 7.42 -12.64
C VAL A 142 -12.56 6.69 -11.43
N ASN A 143 -13.40 5.91 -10.77
CA ASN A 143 -13.11 5.24 -9.52
C ASN A 143 -12.56 3.84 -9.81
N VAL A 144 -11.25 3.70 -9.73
CA VAL A 144 -10.52 2.45 -9.94
C VAL A 144 -10.47 1.66 -8.64
N THR A 145 -10.80 0.37 -8.74
CA THR A 145 -10.60 -0.63 -7.69
C THR A 145 -9.57 -1.64 -8.18
N LEU A 146 -8.46 -1.74 -7.43
CA LEU A 146 -7.43 -2.75 -7.60
C LEU A 146 -7.52 -3.72 -6.42
N LYS A 147 -7.83 -4.97 -6.69
CA LYS A 147 -7.87 -6.02 -5.67
C LYS A 147 -6.48 -6.59 -5.45
N SER A 148 -6.17 -6.86 -4.19
CA SER A 148 -5.00 -7.61 -3.76
C SER A 148 -5.18 -9.11 -4.02
N TYR A 149 -4.10 -9.90 -3.92
CA TYR A 149 -4.22 -11.36 -3.97
C TYR A 149 -5.06 -11.92 -2.83
N ARG A 150 -5.13 -11.22 -1.70
CA ARG A 150 -5.88 -11.63 -0.52
C ARG A 150 -7.39 -11.43 -0.69
N ASP A 151 -7.81 -10.35 -1.34
CA ASP A 151 -9.21 -10.20 -1.77
C ASP A 151 -9.65 -11.41 -2.61
N MET A 152 -8.73 -11.90 -3.45
CA MET A 152 -9.00 -13.01 -4.34
C MET A 152 -9.08 -14.38 -3.64
N ILE A 153 -8.54 -14.54 -2.43
CA ILE A 153 -8.68 -15.77 -1.63
C ILE A 153 -10.16 -16.08 -1.43
N SER A 154 -10.94 -15.09 -1.01
CA SER A 154 -12.38 -15.24 -0.79
C SER A 154 -13.16 -15.30 -2.11
N VAL A 155 -12.80 -14.48 -3.10
CA VAL A 155 -13.49 -14.42 -4.40
C VAL A 155 -13.38 -15.76 -5.15
N TYR A 156 -12.21 -16.41 -5.12
CA TYR A 156 -11.97 -17.67 -5.80
C TYR A 156 -12.10 -18.90 -4.91
N GLY A 157 -12.32 -18.73 -3.61
CA GLY A 157 -12.46 -19.84 -2.66
C GLY A 157 -11.20 -20.70 -2.58
N PHE A 158 -10.02 -20.06 -2.55
CA PHE A 158 -8.76 -20.78 -2.43
C PHE A 158 -8.68 -21.57 -1.13
N ASN A 159 -8.20 -22.81 -1.22
CA ASN A 159 -8.00 -23.66 -0.05
C ASN A 159 -6.70 -23.31 0.70
N SER A 160 -6.44 -23.98 1.83
CA SER A 160 -5.26 -23.75 2.66
C SER A 160 -3.94 -23.79 1.89
N ASP A 161 -3.80 -24.77 1.01
CA ASP A 161 -2.55 -25.02 0.28
C ASP A 161 -2.32 -23.93 -0.78
N GLN A 162 -3.39 -23.49 -1.43
CA GLN A 162 -3.36 -22.37 -2.38
C GLN A 162 -3.06 -21.05 -1.68
N VAL A 163 -3.63 -20.82 -0.49
CA VAL A 163 -3.33 -19.64 0.32
C VAL A 163 -1.86 -19.66 0.75
N GLU A 164 -1.34 -20.79 1.21
CA GLU A 164 0.08 -20.93 1.56
C GLU A 164 0.99 -20.65 0.35
N MET A 165 0.63 -21.16 -0.83
CA MET A 165 1.37 -20.86 -2.06
C MET A 165 1.33 -19.37 -2.41
N LEU A 166 0.19 -18.69 -2.28
CA LEU A 166 0.09 -17.24 -2.52
C LEU A 166 1.00 -16.46 -1.58
N GLU A 167 0.95 -16.74 -0.28
CA GLU A 167 1.78 -16.07 0.73
C GLU A 167 3.28 -16.31 0.49
N GLN A 168 3.66 -17.51 0.04
CA GLN A 168 5.05 -17.79 -0.31
C GLN A 168 5.49 -17.02 -1.57
N ILE A 169 4.70 -17.05 -2.65
CA ILE A 169 5.00 -16.32 -3.89
C ILE A 169 5.16 -14.83 -3.60
N MET A 170 4.24 -14.25 -2.83
CA MET A 170 4.21 -12.82 -2.49
C MET A 170 5.18 -12.43 -1.38
N SER A 171 5.98 -13.37 -0.86
CA SER A 171 6.97 -13.05 0.17
C SER A 171 8.09 -12.15 -0.38
N PRO A 172 8.73 -11.32 0.48
CA PRO A 172 9.79 -10.40 0.06
C PRO A 172 10.96 -11.09 -0.66
N GLU A 173 11.31 -12.31 -0.25
CA GLU A 173 12.39 -13.10 -0.86
C GLU A 173 12.10 -13.41 -2.33
N PHE A 174 10.88 -13.87 -2.63
CA PHE A 174 10.47 -14.22 -3.99
C PHE A 174 10.17 -12.98 -4.82
N MET A 175 9.49 -11.97 -4.27
CA MET A 175 9.22 -10.72 -4.97
C MET A 175 10.51 -10.02 -5.41
N GLY A 176 11.54 -10.01 -4.55
CA GLY A 176 12.86 -9.49 -4.90
C GLY A 176 13.49 -10.16 -6.15
N GLN A 177 13.17 -11.42 -6.44
CA GLN A 177 13.66 -12.14 -7.61
C GLN A 177 12.96 -11.72 -8.92
N LEU A 178 11.70 -11.30 -8.88
CA LEU A 178 10.97 -10.83 -10.07
C LEU A 178 11.33 -9.40 -10.47
N GLY A 179 12.33 -8.80 -9.82
CA GLY A 179 12.62 -7.39 -10.00
C GLY A 179 11.47 -6.53 -9.50
N TYR A 180 10.69 -7.00 -8.51
CA TYR A 180 9.84 -6.15 -7.68
C TYR A 180 10.75 -5.11 -7.02
N ALA A 181 10.89 -4.00 -7.73
CA ALA A 181 11.61 -2.83 -7.28
C ALA A 181 10.58 -1.84 -6.73
N GLY A 182 9.86 -2.23 -5.69
CA GLY A 182 9.61 -1.29 -4.62
C GLY A 182 10.94 -0.95 -3.96
N SER A 183 11.75 -0.11 -4.61
CA SER A 183 13.00 0.45 -4.09
C SER A 183 14.08 -0.55 -3.61
N GLY A 184 15.02 -0.89 -4.50
CA GLY A 184 16.45 -1.01 -4.17
C GLY A 184 16.90 -2.09 -3.19
N SER A 185 17.80 -2.97 -3.67
CA SER A 185 18.75 -3.71 -2.83
C SER A 185 19.34 -2.80 -1.75
N GLY A 186 18.93 -2.99 -0.48
CA GLY A 186 19.33 -2.05 0.57
C GLY A 186 18.68 -2.19 1.94
N GLY A 187 18.48 -3.41 2.44
CA GLY A 187 18.39 -3.70 3.88
C GLY A 187 17.07 -3.36 4.59
N GLY A 188 16.58 -4.32 5.37
CA GLY A 188 15.70 -4.02 6.49
C GLY A 188 14.29 -4.60 6.48
N GLY A 189 14.06 -5.77 5.89
CA GLY A 189 12.99 -6.63 6.41
C GLY A 189 13.39 -7.10 7.80
N GLY A 190 13.18 -6.27 8.83
CA GLY A 190 13.61 -6.60 10.18
C GLY A 190 12.86 -7.82 10.71
N SER A 191 13.52 -8.56 11.61
CA SER A 191 12.88 -9.70 12.24
C SER A 191 11.72 -9.23 13.12
N PRO A 192 10.53 -9.85 13.01
CA PRO A 192 9.44 -9.59 13.95
C PRO A 192 9.92 -9.76 15.39
N GLY A 193 9.55 -8.82 16.26
CA GLY A 193 9.71 -8.96 17.71
C GLY A 193 10.92 -8.25 18.33
N VAL A 194 11.82 -7.63 17.54
CA VAL A 194 12.91 -6.79 18.07
C VAL A 194 13.08 -5.51 17.25
N SER A 195 13.24 -4.38 17.93
CA SER A 195 13.57 -3.12 17.25
C SER A 195 14.94 -3.20 16.60
N SER A 196 15.11 -2.59 15.44
CA SER A 196 16.42 -2.36 14.83
C SER A 196 17.18 -1.20 15.47
N MET A 197 16.51 -0.38 16.30
CA MET A 197 17.15 0.64 17.13
C MET A 197 17.64 0.03 18.44
N THR A 198 18.75 0.53 18.96
CA THR A 198 19.27 0.16 20.28
C THR A 198 18.49 0.86 21.38
N GLU A 199 18.45 0.24 22.57
CA GLU A 199 17.85 0.86 23.78
C GLU A 199 18.46 2.22 24.10
N ASP A 200 19.77 2.41 23.88
CA ASP A 200 20.43 3.69 24.13
C ASP A 200 19.94 4.79 23.17
N GLU A 201 19.73 4.46 21.89
CA GLU A 201 19.16 5.39 20.90
C GLU A 201 17.70 5.75 21.23
N ILE A 202 16.90 4.75 21.60
CA ILE A 202 15.50 4.97 22.01
C ILE A 202 15.47 5.86 23.25
N ASN A 203 16.24 5.52 24.29
CA ASN A 203 16.27 6.30 25.53
C ASN A 203 16.79 7.73 25.31
N ALA A 204 17.74 7.95 24.40
CA ALA A 204 18.18 9.29 24.05
C ALA A 204 17.02 10.17 23.56
N ILE A 205 16.17 9.64 22.67
CA ILE A 205 14.98 10.34 22.18
C ILE A 205 13.95 10.52 23.30
N LEU A 206 13.64 9.46 24.05
CA LEU A 206 12.61 9.50 25.10
C LEU A 206 12.98 10.42 26.26
N ASN A 207 14.27 10.67 26.52
CA ASN A 207 14.71 11.57 27.58
C ASN A 207 14.41 13.04 27.29
N GLU A 208 14.24 13.41 26.03
CA GLU A 208 13.85 14.77 25.62
C GLU A 208 12.34 15.02 25.74
N ILE A 209 11.55 13.95 25.86
CA ILE A 209 10.09 14.03 26.01
C ILE A 209 9.75 14.13 27.51
N THR A 210 9.09 15.22 27.90
CA THR A 210 8.74 15.46 29.31
C THR A 210 7.38 14.90 29.69
N ASP A 211 6.40 14.94 28.78
CA ASP A 211 5.06 14.41 29.03
C ASP A 211 5.08 12.88 29.04
N SER A 212 4.50 12.28 30.08
CA SER A 212 4.55 10.83 30.28
C SER A 212 3.73 10.07 29.24
N ARG A 213 2.61 10.63 28.78
CA ARG A 213 1.77 9.99 27.76
C ARG A 213 2.45 10.04 26.40
N GLN A 214 2.96 11.21 26.01
CA GLN A 214 3.76 11.36 24.78
C GLN A 214 4.96 10.39 24.77
N LYS A 215 5.62 10.23 25.92
CA LYS A 215 6.72 9.27 26.08
C LYS A 215 6.27 7.83 25.85
N THR A 216 5.12 7.42 26.37
CA THR A 216 4.56 6.07 26.12
C THR A 216 4.28 5.85 24.64
N VAL A 217 3.61 6.80 23.97
CA VAL A 217 3.30 6.71 22.53
C VAL A 217 4.59 6.57 21.71
N CYS A 218 5.55 7.47 21.93
CA CYS A 218 6.82 7.46 21.20
C CYS A 218 7.65 6.21 21.51
N SER A 219 7.64 5.75 22.76
CA SER A 219 8.33 4.52 23.17
C SER A 219 7.78 3.33 22.40
N TYR A 220 6.46 3.17 22.33
CA TYR A 220 5.84 2.09 21.57
C TYR A 220 6.33 2.11 20.11
N ALA A 221 6.18 3.24 19.43
CA ALA A 221 6.56 3.37 18.03
C ALA A 221 8.06 3.08 17.79
N LEU A 222 8.96 3.66 18.61
CA LEU A 222 10.42 3.47 18.48
C LEU A 222 10.84 1.99 18.67
N HIS A 223 10.17 1.26 19.57
CA HIS A 223 10.43 -0.18 19.74
C HIS A 223 9.90 -1.05 18.60
N ARG A 224 9.17 -0.47 17.65
CA ARG A 224 8.68 -1.16 16.45
C ARG A 224 9.51 -0.86 15.22
N VAL A 225 10.48 0.06 15.27
CA VAL A 225 11.37 0.33 14.14
C VAL A 225 12.06 -0.96 13.71
N GLY A 226 11.95 -1.29 12.42
CA GLY A 226 12.39 -2.56 11.83
C GLY A 226 11.31 -3.64 11.72
N PHE A 227 10.14 -3.50 12.35
CA PHE A 227 9.07 -4.48 12.20
C PHE A 227 8.52 -4.47 10.75
N PRO A 228 8.10 -5.62 10.22
CA PRO A 228 7.57 -5.69 8.86
C PRO A 228 6.23 -4.95 8.72
N TYR A 229 6.01 -4.40 7.52
CA TYR A 229 4.73 -3.82 7.15
C TYR A 229 3.76 -4.92 6.71
N SER A 230 2.50 -4.84 7.13
CA SER A 230 1.40 -5.62 6.55
C SER A 230 0.07 -5.03 7.00
N GLN A 231 -0.86 -4.82 6.07
CA GLN A 231 -2.24 -4.43 6.39
C GLN A 231 -3.05 -5.59 6.98
N ASP A 232 -2.84 -6.82 6.52
CA ASP A 232 -3.62 -7.97 6.98
C ASP A 232 -3.18 -8.48 8.35
N LEU A 233 -1.87 -8.47 8.59
CA LEU A 233 -1.29 -8.88 9.87
C LEU A 233 -1.11 -7.71 10.84
N ARG A 234 -1.66 -6.53 10.52
CA ARG A 234 -1.45 -5.27 11.24
C ARG A 234 -1.81 -5.30 12.73
N ASP A 235 -2.66 -6.26 13.11
CA ASP A 235 -3.15 -6.47 14.47
C ASP A 235 -2.50 -7.67 15.18
N SER A 236 -1.53 -8.32 14.54
CA SER A 236 -0.84 -9.51 15.08
C SER A 236 0.17 -9.19 16.20
N GLY A 237 0.54 -7.92 16.35
CA GLY A 237 1.62 -7.46 17.23
C GLY A 237 3.03 -7.68 16.68
N ASN A 238 3.16 -8.32 15.51
CA ASN A 238 4.42 -8.61 14.84
C ASN A 238 4.55 -7.90 13.47
N TYR A 239 3.47 -7.33 12.97
CA TYR A 239 3.39 -6.57 11.73
C TYR A 239 2.53 -5.34 11.99
N TYR A 240 2.77 -4.29 11.21
CA TYR A 240 2.04 -3.04 11.31
C TYR A 240 1.72 -2.48 9.93
N ASP A 241 0.58 -1.85 9.75
CA ASP A 241 0.44 -0.83 8.70
C ASP A 241 0.55 0.57 9.33
N CYS A 242 0.44 1.60 8.50
CA CYS A 242 0.67 2.96 8.97
C CYS A 242 -0.30 3.35 10.10
N SER A 243 -1.58 3.00 9.97
CA SER A 243 -2.61 3.32 10.95
C SER A 243 -2.61 2.39 12.15
N SER A 244 -2.33 1.10 12.00
CA SER A 244 -2.22 0.19 13.16
C SER A 244 -1.03 0.59 14.04
N LEU A 245 0.09 1.02 13.47
CA LEU A 245 1.21 1.55 14.25
C LEU A 245 0.77 2.79 15.06
N ALA A 246 0.07 3.73 14.43
CA ALA A 246 -0.46 4.92 15.11
C ALA A 246 -1.47 4.55 16.22
N TYR A 247 -2.45 3.71 15.87
CA TYR A 247 -3.49 3.21 16.76
C TYR A 247 -2.89 2.52 17.99
N TYR A 248 -2.01 1.54 17.79
CA TYR A 248 -1.44 0.80 18.92
C TYR A 248 -0.46 1.63 19.75
N SER A 249 0.24 2.60 19.16
CA SER A 249 1.08 3.54 19.91
C SER A 249 0.24 4.35 20.91
N TRP A 250 -0.91 4.85 20.48
CA TRP A 250 -1.83 5.56 21.36
C TRP A 250 -2.62 4.65 22.30
N LYS A 251 -2.92 3.42 21.86
CA LYS A 251 -3.59 2.42 22.68
C LYS A 251 -2.74 2.01 23.88
N ASP A 252 -1.43 1.86 23.70
CA ASP A 252 -0.47 1.59 24.78
C ASP A 252 -0.45 2.72 25.83
N ALA A 253 -0.64 3.96 25.36
CA ALA A 253 -0.80 5.14 26.20
C ALA A 253 -2.22 5.32 26.80
N GLY A 254 -3.12 4.35 26.59
CA GLY A 254 -4.47 4.30 27.15
C GLY A 254 -5.51 5.14 26.40
N VAL A 255 -5.21 5.59 25.17
CA VAL A 255 -6.11 6.40 24.34
C VAL A 255 -6.60 5.57 23.16
N ASP A 256 -7.92 5.56 22.95
CA ASP A 256 -8.51 4.95 21.77
C ASP A 256 -8.73 6.02 20.70
N ILE A 257 -8.02 5.88 19.57
CA ILE A 257 -8.12 6.81 18.44
C ILE A 257 -8.95 6.24 17.28
N SER A 258 -9.55 5.06 17.46
CA SER A 258 -10.47 4.53 16.46
C SER A 258 -11.68 5.44 16.28
N TYR A 259 -12.21 5.49 15.06
CA TYR A 259 -13.36 6.32 14.73
C TYR A 259 -14.35 5.53 13.88
N GLY A 260 -15.63 5.56 14.27
CA GLY A 260 -16.67 4.75 13.61
C GLY A 260 -16.43 3.24 13.66
N GLY A 261 -15.58 2.75 14.58
CA GLY A 261 -15.17 1.35 14.67
C GLY A 261 -14.03 0.96 13.72
N ALA A 262 -13.43 1.92 13.00
CA ALA A 262 -12.30 1.70 12.11
C ALA A 262 -10.99 2.28 12.69
N THR A 263 -9.88 1.61 12.36
CA THR A 263 -8.49 1.98 12.73
C THR A 263 -7.67 2.28 11.48
N THR A 264 -8.27 3.06 10.59
CA THR A 264 -7.61 3.45 9.33
C THR A 264 -7.16 4.90 9.39
N ALA A 265 -6.12 5.26 8.65
CA ALA A 265 -5.50 6.59 8.75
C ALA A 265 -6.54 7.72 8.52
N ALA A 266 -7.40 7.54 7.53
CA ALA A 266 -8.46 8.50 7.23
C ALA A 266 -9.52 8.61 8.34
N ALA A 267 -9.90 7.48 8.96
CA ALA A 267 -10.88 7.47 10.04
C ALA A 267 -10.32 8.09 11.32
N GLU A 268 -9.08 7.74 11.70
CA GLU A 268 -8.37 8.32 12.83
C GLU A 268 -8.26 9.84 12.69
N ALA A 269 -7.85 10.33 11.51
CA ALA A 269 -7.79 11.75 11.21
C ALA A 269 -9.15 12.44 11.32
N GLN A 270 -10.20 11.81 10.78
CA GLN A 270 -11.56 12.34 10.84
C GLN A 270 -12.03 12.50 12.29
N GLY A 271 -11.82 11.47 13.11
CA GLY A 271 -12.18 11.52 14.53
C GLY A 271 -11.45 12.63 15.30
N LEU A 272 -10.18 12.86 14.98
CA LEU A 272 -9.39 13.93 15.60
C LEU A 272 -9.83 15.33 15.13
N ASP A 273 -10.11 15.49 13.85
CA ASP A 273 -10.62 16.77 13.31
C ASP A 273 -11.99 17.12 13.88
N GLU A 274 -12.93 16.17 13.88
CA GLU A 274 -14.27 16.39 14.44
C GLU A 274 -14.26 16.62 15.95
N ALA A 275 -13.24 16.11 16.66
CA ALA A 275 -13.03 16.39 18.08
C ALA A 275 -12.34 17.74 18.35
N GLY A 276 -11.96 18.50 17.31
CA GLY A 276 -11.23 19.77 17.46
C GLY A 276 -9.80 19.58 17.98
N LYS A 277 -9.17 18.45 17.67
CA LYS A 277 -7.84 18.06 18.13
C LYS A 277 -6.75 18.24 17.07
N THR A 278 -6.98 19.09 16.08
CA THR A 278 -5.99 19.39 15.05
C THR A 278 -5.03 20.49 15.49
N VAL A 279 -3.78 20.41 15.04
CA VAL A 279 -2.73 21.38 15.36
C VAL A 279 -2.00 21.81 14.09
N SER A 280 -1.31 22.95 14.14
CA SER A 280 -0.48 23.39 13.02
C SER A 280 0.88 22.70 13.00
N PHE A 281 1.55 22.71 11.84
CA PHE A 281 2.87 22.08 11.68
C PHE A 281 3.93 22.69 12.62
N ASP A 282 3.87 24.00 12.85
CA ASP A 282 4.80 24.72 13.74
C ASP A 282 4.57 24.41 15.23
N GLU A 283 3.47 23.74 15.57
CA GLU A 283 3.09 23.37 16.93
C GLU A 283 3.32 21.89 17.23
N LEU A 284 3.98 21.14 16.33
CA LEU A 284 4.23 19.71 16.46
C LEU A 284 4.88 19.34 17.80
N GLN A 285 4.30 18.35 18.47
CA GLN A 285 4.79 17.77 19.72
C GLN A 285 4.87 16.25 19.61
N PRO A 286 5.83 15.60 20.29
CA PRO A 286 5.94 14.14 20.29
C PRO A 286 4.59 13.48 20.61
N GLY A 287 4.22 12.46 19.84
CA GLY A 287 2.92 11.78 19.88
C GLY A 287 1.91 12.27 18.83
N ASP A 288 2.06 13.49 18.29
CA ASP A 288 1.18 13.99 17.23
C ASP A 288 1.20 13.05 16.01
N LEU A 289 0.05 12.90 15.37
CA LEU A 289 -0.14 12.08 14.17
C LEU A 289 -0.16 12.99 12.94
N ILE A 290 0.70 12.70 11.97
CA ILE A 290 0.80 13.44 10.71
C ILE A 290 0.15 12.62 9.61
N PHE A 291 -0.94 13.13 9.03
CA PHE A 291 -1.70 12.44 8.00
C PHE A 291 -1.44 13.03 6.62
N TYR A 292 -1.20 12.15 5.64
CA TYR A 292 -0.82 12.50 4.29
C TYR A 292 -1.86 12.08 3.26
N SER A 293 -1.98 12.88 2.19
CA SER A 293 -2.72 12.53 0.98
C SER A 293 -1.77 12.41 -0.20
N PHE A 294 -1.44 11.19 -0.60
CA PHE A 294 -0.53 10.95 -1.74
C PHE A 294 -1.27 10.80 -3.07
N THR A 295 -2.48 10.25 -3.03
CA THR A 295 -3.33 10.04 -4.20
C THR A 295 -4.79 10.27 -3.84
N SER A 296 -5.64 10.50 -4.84
CA SER A 296 -7.08 10.59 -4.64
C SER A 296 -7.64 9.19 -4.39
N ASN A 297 -8.30 8.97 -3.27
CA ASN A 297 -8.81 7.65 -2.89
C ASN A 297 -10.26 7.64 -2.38
N GLY A 298 -10.92 8.81 -2.37
CA GLY A 298 -12.31 8.94 -1.94
C GLY A 298 -12.51 8.85 -0.42
N ARG A 299 -11.44 8.71 0.37
CA ARG A 299 -11.48 8.68 1.84
C ARG A 299 -11.46 10.11 2.40
N TYR A 300 -11.67 10.26 3.71
CA TYR A 300 -11.64 11.57 4.36
C TYR A 300 -10.35 12.34 4.03
N LYS A 301 -10.49 13.52 3.41
CA LYS A 301 -9.40 14.37 2.89
C LYS A 301 -8.40 13.65 1.95
N ASN A 302 -8.82 12.58 1.29
CA ASN A 302 -7.96 11.68 0.50
C ASN A 302 -6.74 11.18 1.28
N ILE A 303 -6.88 11.00 2.60
CA ILE A 303 -5.80 10.50 3.43
C ILE A 303 -5.51 9.05 3.06
N SER A 304 -4.24 8.77 2.79
CA SER A 304 -3.74 7.45 2.42
C SER A 304 -2.64 6.95 3.35
N HIS A 305 -2.13 7.78 4.26
CA HIS A 305 -1.02 7.41 5.14
C HIS A 305 -0.98 8.23 6.43
N VAL A 306 -0.42 7.66 7.50
CA VAL A 306 -0.18 8.34 8.78
C VAL A 306 1.20 8.01 9.35
N ALA A 307 1.82 8.98 10.03
CA ALA A 307 3.09 8.82 10.75
C ALA A 307 2.97 9.35 12.18
N VAL A 308 3.71 8.73 13.12
CA VAL A 308 3.79 9.18 14.52
C VAL A 308 4.99 10.11 14.69
N TYR A 309 4.76 11.38 15.02
CA TYR A 309 5.84 12.32 15.29
C TYR A 309 6.50 12.00 16.63
N VAL A 310 7.83 11.91 16.64
CA VAL A 310 8.62 11.51 17.83
C VAL A 310 9.60 12.60 18.28
N GLY A 311 9.40 13.83 17.81
CA GLY A 311 10.23 15.00 18.16
C GLY A 311 11.34 15.29 17.14
N ASN A 312 11.96 16.47 17.27
CA ASN A 312 13.12 16.91 16.48
C ASN A 312 12.96 16.78 14.96
N GLY A 313 11.77 17.03 14.42
CA GLY A 313 11.52 16.93 12.99
C GLY A 313 11.48 15.48 12.47
N LYS A 314 11.28 14.49 13.35
CA LYS A 314 11.34 13.06 13.00
C LYS A 314 10.05 12.33 13.32
N VAL A 315 9.80 11.28 12.56
CA VAL A 315 8.64 10.39 12.66
C VAL A 315 9.07 8.94 12.75
N VAL A 316 8.19 8.13 13.31
CA VAL A 316 8.16 6.69 13.10
C VAL A 316 6.90 6.33 12.32
N GLU A 317 7.05 5.54 11.26
CA GLU A 317 5.94 5.14 10.39
C GLU A 317 6.15 3.73 9.83
N ALA A 318 5.09 2.95 9.68
CA ALA A 318 5.11 1.72 8.90
C ALA A 318 4.95 2.11 7.42
N LEU A 319 6.06 2.10 6.69
CA LEU A 319 6.17 2.82 5.42
C LEU A 319 5.60 2.03 4.24
N ASN A 320 6.03 0.77 4.08
CA ASN A 320 5.58 -0.19 3.07
C ASN A 320 6.25 -1.56 3.30
N GLU A 321 5.86 -2.57 2.53
CA GLU A 321 6.35 -3.96 2.62
C GLU A 321 7.87 -4.12 2.47
N ASN A 322 8.55 -3.19 1.78
CA ASN A 322 10.00 -3.29 1.56
C ASN A 322 10.82 -2.78 2.74
N LEU A 323 10.33 -1.72 3.40
CA LEU A 323 11.08 -1.01 4.46
C LEU A 323 10.53 -1.27 5.87
N GLY A 324 9.29 -1.74 5.98
CA GLY A 324 8.64 -1.94 7.27
C GLY A 324 8.46 -0.64 8.04
N VAL A 325 8.60 -0.72 9.36
CA VAL A 325 8.56 0.44 10.27
C VAL A 325 9.92 1.14 10.28
N VAL A 326 9.94 2.43 10.00
CA VAL A 326 11.18 3.22 9.89
C VAL A 326 11.14 4.44 10.81
N TYR A 327 12.33 4.88 11.25
CA TYR A 327 12.56 6.15 11.92
C TYR A 327 13.28 7.10 10.97
N ARG A 328 12.69 8.26 10.65
CA ARG A 328 13.25 9.20 9.66
C ARG A 328 12.75 10.63 9.84
N ASP A 329 13.30 11.55 9.05
CA ASP A 329 12.84 12.93 9.01
C ASP A 329 11.43 13.04 8.41
N VAL A 330 10.64 13.98 8.92
CA VAL A 330 9.36 14.38 8.32
C VAL A 330 9.64 14.81 6.88
N ALA A 331 8.96 14.18 5.92
CA ALA A 331 9.11 14.47 4.50
C ALA A 331 7.74 14.72 3.87
N SER A 332 7.73 15.07 2.58
CA SER A 332 6.48 15.26 1.82
C SER A 332 5.53 16.27 2.49
N THR A 333 6.07 17.36 3.05
CA THR A 333 5.28 18.33 3.84
C THR A 333 4.14 18.96 3.05
N GLY A 334 4.29 19.12 1.73
CA GLY A 334 3.22 19.58 0.83
C GLY A 334 2.08 18.57 0.61
N LYS A 335 2.20 17.34 1.13
CA LYS A 335 1.16 16.30 1.11
C LYS A 335 0.47 16.13 2.47
N ILE A 336 0.89 16.87 3.51
CA ILE A 336 0.26 16.84 4.83
C ILE A 336 -1.10 17.53 4.73
N VAL A 337 -2.16 16.86 5.15
CA VAL A 337 -3.54 17.37 5.08
C VAL A 337 -4.20 17.53 6.45
N VAL A 338 -3.71 16.79 7.46
CA VAL A 338 -4.16 16.88 8.86
C VAL A 338 -2.97 16.58 9.76
N ILE A 339 -2.86 17.31 10.87
CA ILE A 339 -2.02 16.92 12.01
C ILE A 339 -2.94 16.87 13.22
N GLY A 340 -3.01 15.71 13.87
CA GLY A 340 -3.89 15.48 15.01
C GLY A 340 -3.12 15.21 16.29
N ARG A 341 -3.64 15.72 17.41
CA ARG A 341 -3.13 15.49 18.77
C ARG A 341 -4.18 14.76 19.61
N PRO A 342 -4.20 13.42 19.61
CA PRO A 342 -5.09 12.62 20.46
C PRO A 342 -5.02 12.99 21.94
#